data_AF-A0A8T6SDB1-F1
#
_entry.id   AF-A0A8T6SDB1-F1
#
_cell.length_a   1.000
_cell.length_b   1.000
_cell.length_c   1.000
_cell.angle_alpha   90.00
_cell.angle_beta   90.00
_cell.angle_gamma   90.00
#
_symmetry.space_group_name_H-M   'P 1'
#
loop_
_entity.id
_entity.type
_entity.pdbx_description
1 polymer ?
#
loop_
_entity_poly.entity_id
_entity_poly.type
_entity_poly.pdbx_seq_one_letter_code
_entity_poly.pdbx_strand_id
1 'polypeptide(L)' 'LAITDRAYLMFEGRILMEGSADVLAEDEEAKKLYLGQQFKLDRYTAE' A
#
# COMPACT_ATOMS: atom_id res chain seq x y z
N LEU A 1 1.95 -5.47 3.24
CA LEU A 1 1.20 -5.50 1.97
C LEU A 1 1.44 -6.78 1.15
N ALA A 2 2.59 -7.45 1.30
CA ALA A 2 2.92 -8.63 0.49
C ALA A 2 1.91 -9.79 0.55
N ILE A 3 1.26 -10.00 1.70
CA ILE A 3 0.38 -11.17 1.98
C ILE A 3 -1.12 -10.85 1.96
N THR A 4 -1.50 -9.62 1.62
CA THR A 4 -2.88 -9.13 1.73
C THR A 4 -3.47 -8.85 0.36
N ASP A 5 -4.68 -9.33 0.09
CA ASP A 5 -5.41 -9.05 -1.15
C ASP A 5 -5.90 -7.60 -1.24
N ARG A 6 -6.33 -7.03 -0.10
CA ARG A 6 -6.81 -5.65 0.03
C ARG A 6 -6.21 -4.97 1.25
N ALA A 7 -5.95 -3.67 1.14
CA ALA A 7 -5.46 -2.84 2.23
C ALA A 7 -6.19 -1.48 2.25
N TYR A 8 -6.11 -0.82 3.40
CA TYR A 8 -6.71 0.48 3.67
C TYR A 8 -5.66 1.36 4.36
N LEU A 9 -5.43 2.56 3.84
CA LEU A 9 -4.61 3.58 4.47
C LEU A 9 -5.52 4.48 5.31
N MET A 10 -5.25 4.56 6.62
CA MET A 10 -6.07 5.31 7.57
C MET A 10 -5.28 6.40 8.28
N PHE A 11 -5.79 7.64 8.25
CA PHE A 11 -5.26 8.82 8.94
C PHE A 11 -6.36 9.45 9.80
N GLU A 12 -6.02 9.83 11.04
CA GLU A 12 -6.96 10.50 11.96
C GLU A 12 -8.34 9.84 12.08
N GLY A 13 -8.36 8.50 12.09
CA GLY A 13 -9.60 7.71 12.19
C GLY A 13 -10.46 7.70 10.92
N ARG A 14 -9.95 8.14 9.78
CA ARG A 14 -10.62 8.10 8.48
C ARG A 14 -9.82 7.27 7.48
N ILE A 15 -10.53 6.55 6.60
CA ILE A 15 -9.91 5.90 5.45
C ILE A 15 -9.58 6.99 4.43
N LEU A 16 -8.30 7.10 4.12
CA LEU A 16 -7.76 8.02 3.12
C LEU A 16 -7.77 7.36 1.74
N MET A 17 -7.34 6.10 1.66
CA MET A 17 -7.28 5.30 0.45
C MET A 17 -7.53 3.82 0.74
N GLU A 18 -8.08 3.11 -0.24
CA GLU A 18 -8.34 1.68 -0.17
C GLU A 18 -8.10 1.02 -1.54
N GLY A 19 -7.67 -0.23 -1.55
CA GLY A 19 -7.41 -0.94 -2.80
C GLY A 19 -6.64 -2.23 -2.59
N SER A 20 -6.27 -2.87 -3.70
CA SER A 20 -5.32 -3.98 -3.62
C SER A 20 -3.96 -3.47 -3.16
N ALA A 21 -3.16 -4.39 -2.61
CA ALA A 21 -1.82 -4.07 -2.19
C ALA A 21 -0.94 -3.52 -3.32
N ASP A 22 -1.08 -4.03 -4.54
CA ASP A 22 -0.36 -3.56 -5.73
C ASP A 22 -0.76 -2.14 -6.12
N VAL A 23 -2.06 -1.86 -6.14
CA VAL A 23 -2.58 -0.52 -6.48
C VAL A 23 -2.07 0.51 -5.48
N LEU A 24 -2.17 0.22 -4.18
CA LEU A 24 -1.72 1.15 -3.14
C LEU A 24 -0.20 1.30 -3.10
N ALA A 25 0.55 0.25 -3.46
CA ALA A 25 2.00 0.31 -3.52
C ALA A 25 2.52 1.14 -4.71
N GLU A 26 1.75 1.26 -5.79
CA GLU A 26 2.11 2.06 -6.96
C GLU A 26 1.50 3.48 -6.96
N ASP A 27 0.53 3.74 -6.08
CA ASP A 27 -0.10 5.05 -5.96
C ASP A 27 0.87 6.11 -5.40
N GLU A 28 1.09 7.18 -6.17
CA GLU A 28 2.04 8.25 -5.82
C GLU A 28 1.59 9.06 -4.60
N GLU A 29 0.28 9.21 -4.38
CA GLU A 29 -0.26 9.88 -3.21
C GLU A 29 -0.10 9.01 -1.96
N ALA A 30 -0.33 7.70 -2.07
CA ALA A 30 -0.06 6.73 -1.01
C ALA A 30 1.42 6.69 -0.62
N LYS A 31 2.34 6.69 -1.60
CA LYS A 31 3.78 6.79 -1.37
C LYS A 31 4.16 8.10 -0.68
N LYS A 32 3.58 9.22 -1.11
CA LYS A 32 3.90 10.53 -0.53
C LYS A 32 3.38 10.71 0.90
N LEU A 33 2.15 10.25 1.17
CA LEU A 33 1.48 10.50 2.45
C LEU A 33 1.74 9.42 3.49
N TYR A 34 2.01 8.18 3.07
CA TYR A 34 2.01 7.01 3.97
C TYR A 34 3.20 6.07 3.81
N LEU A 35 3.47 5.58 2.60
CA LEU A 35 4.39 4.45 2.42
C LEU A 35 5.86 4.91 2.33
N GLY A 36 6.10 6.14 1.88
CA GLY A 36 7.41 6.69 1.58
C GLY A 36 7.78 6.54 0.10
N GLN A 37 8.51 7.51 -0.46
CA GLN A 37 8.90 7.53 -1.89
C GLN A 37 9.79 6.35 -2.30
N GLN A 38 10.47 5.72 -1.35
CA GLN A 38 11.35 4.56 -1.61
C GLN A 38 10.65 3.21 -1.35
N PHE A 39 9.37 3.24 -0.98
CA PHE A 39 8.62 2.01 -0.75
C PHE A 39 8.56 1.16 -2.01
N LYS A 40 8.78 -0.14 -1.85
CA LYS A 40 8.59 -1.16 -2.87
C LYS A 40 7.85 -2.32 -2.28
N LEU A 41 6.90 -2.86 -3.04
CA LEU A 41 6.15 -4.04 -2.65
C LEU A 41 6.89 -5.29 -3.12
N ASP A 42 7.58 -5.96 -2.20
CA ASP A 42 8.11 -7.29 -2.46
C ASP A 42 7.03 -8.35 -2.29
N ARG A 43 6.96 -9.26 -3.26
CA ARG A 43 6.06 -10.42 -3.29
C ARG A 43 6.86 -11.67 -2.98
N TYR A 44 6.38 -12.48 -2.04
CA TYR A 44 6.97 -13.80 -1.81
C TYR A 44 6.61 -14.70 -2.99
N THR A 45 7.57 -14.92 -3.89
CA THR A 45 7.52 -16.05 -4.82
C THR A 45 7.98 -17.29 -4.09
N ALA A 46 7.09 -18.26 -3.90
CA ALA A 46 7.49 -19.61 -3.55
C ALA A 46 8.06 -20.26 -4.83
N GLU A 47 9.34 -20.63 -4.80
CA GLU A 47 9.93 -21.54 -5.79
C GLU A 47 9.34 -22.95 -5.66
#